data_AF-A0A960ST84-F1
#
_entry.id   AF-A0A960ST84-F1
#
_cell.length_a   1.000
_cell.length_b   1.000
_cell.length_c   1.000
_cell.angle_alpha   90.00
_cell.angle_beta   90.00
_cell.angle_gamma   90.00
#
_symmetry.space_group_name_H-M   'P 1'
#
loop_
_entity.id
_entity.type
_entity.pdbx_description
1 polymer ?
#
loop_
_entity_poly.entity_id
_entity_poly.type
_entity_poly.pdbx_seq_one_letter_code
_entity_poly.pdbx_strand_id
1 'polypeptide(L)'
;MLPGRDDDALALGCIYVAASEDRRRQERDDRDFNGVPITHLSDYELVLELTYAAWITPWWYVQPDVQWVAHPGGSGANEDAWIIGLRTGLTF
;
A
#
# COMPACT_ATOMS: atom_id res chain seq x y z
N MET A 1 -14.68 20.83 -3.34
CA MET A 1 -15.15 19.49 -3.77
C MET A 1 -16.14 19.66 -4.93
N LEU A 2 -16.56 18.58 -5.57
CA LEU A 2 -17.40 18.63 -6.77
C LEU A 2 -18.76 19.29 -6.45
N PRO A 3 -19.28 20.21 -7.29
CA PRO A 3 -20.59 20.82 -7.06
C PRO A 3 -21.70 19.76 -6.94
N GLY A 4 -22.52 19.83 -5.88
CA GLY A 4 -23.62 18.90 -5.62
C GLY A 4 -23.19 17.56 -5.00
N ARG A 5 -21.93 17.43 -4.58
CA ARG A 5 -21.36 16.25 -3.90
C ARG A 5 -20.74 16.66 -2.56
N ASP A 6 -21.48 17.45 -1.81
CA ASP A 6 -20.97 18.11 -0.60
C ASP A 6 -20.70 17.12 0.55
N ASP A 7 -21.34 15.94 0.51
CA ASP A 7 -21.16 14.86 1.50
C ASP A 7 -19.99 13.93 1.18
N ASP A 8 -19.39 14.04 -0.01
CA ASP A 8 -18.31 13.16 -0.43
C ASP A 8 -16.97 13.48 0.22
N ALA A 9 -16.08 12.49 0.30
CA ALA A 9 -14.72 12.67 0.81
C ALA A 9 -13.67 12.13 -0.15
N LEU A 10 -12.64 12.93 -0.43
CA LEU A 10 -11.44 12.51 -1.15
C LEU A 10 -10.29 12.40 -0.14
N ALA A 11 -9.59 11.26 -0.14
CA ALA A 11 -8.42 11.05 0.70
C ALA A 11 -7.22 10.54 -0.11
N LEU A 12 -6.03 11.02 0.28
CA LEU A 12 -4.74 10.56 -0.22
C LEU A 12 -3.91 10.09 0.98
N GLY A 13 -3.38 8.87 0.89
CA GLY A 13 -2.57 8.22 1.92
C GLY A 13 -1.17 7.89 1.42
N CYS A 14 -0.22 7.83 2.35
CA CYS A 14 1.14 7.37 2.10
C CYS A 14 1.62 6.56 3.31
N ILE A 15 2.12 5.35 3.06
CA ILE A 15 2.68 4.46 4.08
C ILE A 15 4.08 4.07 3.63
N TYR A 16 5.07 4.32 4.48
CA TYR A 16 6.46 3.93 4.22
C TYR A 16 6.99 3.09 5.37
N VAL A 17 7.52 1.91 5.05
CA VAL A 17 8.12 0.99 6.01
C VAL A 17 9.50 0.60 5.50
N ALA A 18 10.53 0.73 6.33
CA ALA A 18 11.89 0.36 5.97
C ALA A 18 12.43 -0.78 6.83
N ALA A 19 13.17 -1.68 6.20
CA ALA A 19 13.91 -2.74 6.87
C ALA A 19 15.06 -2.17 7.71
N SER A 20 15.25 -2.74 8.90
CA SER A 20 16.36 -2.35 9.77
C SER A 20 17.71 -2.65 9.13
N GLU A 21 18.74 -1.88 9.52
CA GLU A 21 20.11 -2.14 9.08
C GLU A 21 20.60 -3.52 9.54
N ASP A 22 20.28 -3.92 10.77
CA ASP A 22 20.73 -5.19 11.33
C ASP A 22 20.20 -6.38 10.54
N ARG A 23 18.94 -6.33 10.12
CA ARG A 23 18.35 -7.36 9.24
C ARG A 23 19.09 -7.42 7.91
N ARG A 24 19.37 -6.28 7.28
CA ARG A 24 20.10 -6.21 6.01
C ARG A 24 21.54 -6.71 6.14
N ARG A 25 22.20 -6.47 7.28
CA ARG A 25 23.54 -7.00 7.58
C ARG A 25 23.50 -8.50 7.73
N GLN A 26 22.54 -9.03 8.50
CA GLN A 26 22.34 -10.46 8.66
C GLN A 26 22.10 -11.16 7.31
N GLU A 27 21.21 -10.63 6.47
CA GLU A 27 20.94 -11.20 5.14
C GLU A 27 22.17 -11.15 4.22
N ARG A 28 23.02 -10.13 4.34
CA ARG A 28 24.31 -10.07 3.61
C ARG A 28 25.28 -11.13 4.10
N ASP A 29 25.45 -11.27 5.41
CA ASP A 29 26.35 -12.26 5.99
C ASP A 29 25.88 -13.68 5.66
N ASP A 30 24.57 -13.93 5.70
CA ASP A 30 23.97 -15.22 5.31
C ASP A 30 24.24 -15.56 3.84
N ARG A 31 24.18 -14.57 2.95
CA ARG A 31 24.49 -14.72 1.53
C ARG A 31 25.99 -14.94 1.27
N ASP A 32 26.84 -14.15 1.91
CA ASP A 32 28.27 -14.09 1.60
C ASP A 32 29.08 -15.20 2.30
N PHE A 33 28.64 -15.64 3.50
CA PHE A 33 29.38 -16.61 4.32
C PHE A 33 28.62 -17.91 4.60
N ASN A 34 27.27 -17.90 4.67
CA ASN A 34 26.48 -19.08 5.04
C ASN A 34 25.85 -19.80 3.84
N GLY A 35 26.07 -19.31 2.61
CA GLY A 35 25.59 -19.93 1.38
C GLY A 35 24.07 -19.88 1.20
N VAL A 36 23.37 -19.01 1.94
CA VAL A 36 21.92 -18.84 1.79
C VAL A 36 21.66 -18.12 0.46
N PRO A 37 20.79 -18.63 -0.42
CA PRO A 37 20.58 -18.06 -1.75
C PRO A 37 19.67 -16.82 -1.71
N ILE A 38 20.11 -15.75 -1.04
CA ILE A 38 19.40 -14.47 -0.96
C ILE A 38 19.76 -13.65 -2.20
N THR A 39 18.78 -13.46 -3.09
CA THR A 39 18.95 -12.69 -4.34
C THR A 39 18.58 -11.22 -4.19
N HIS A 40 17.65 -10.89 -3.30
CA HIS A 40 17.23 -9.53 -2.98
C HIS A 40 17.30 -9.32 -1.49
N LEU A 41 17.99 -8.26 -1.06
CA LEU A 41 18.02 -7.85 0.33
C LEU A 41 16.75 -7.09 0.66
N SER A 42 16.27 -7.22 1.89
CA SER A 42 15.19 -6.40 2.43
C SER A 42 15.58 -4.93 2.36
N ASP A 43 14.69 -4.03 1.96
CA ASP A 43 14.94 -2.58 1.88
C ASP A 43 13.78 -1.73 2.42
N TYR A 44 12.72 -1.52 1.64
CA TYR A 44 11.57 -0.72 2.03
C TYR A 44 10.32 -1.18 1.27
N GLU A 45 9.16 -0.81 1.78
CA GLU A 45 7.88 -0.87 1.07
C GLU A 45 7.21 0.50 1.17
N LEU A 46 6.68 0.98 0.05
CA LEU A 46 5.94 2.23 -0.04
C LEU A 46 4.56 1.95 -0.62
N VAL A 47 3.51 2.42 0.05
CA VAL A 47 2.13 2.40 -0.45
C VAL A 47 1.64 3.83 -0.61
N LEU A 48 1.18 4.17 -1.80
CA LEU A 48 0.39 5.37 -2.07
C LEU A 48 -1.06 4.95 -2.29
N GLU A 49 -1.99 5.56 -1.57
CA GLU A 49 -3.43 5.23 -1.62
C GLU A 49 -4.23 6.46 -2.03
N LEU A 50 -5.15 6.31 -2.99
CA LEU A 50 -6.12 7.34 -3.37
C LEU A 50 -7.51 6.73 -3.29
N THR A 51 -8.38 7.36 -2.51
CA THR A 51 -9.75 6.87 -2.32
C THR A 51 -10.77 8.00 -2.32
N TYR A 52 -11.98 7.69 -2.79
CA TYR A 52 -13.08 8.64 -2.89
C TYR A 52 -14.36 8.03 -2.33
N ALA A 53 -14.82 8.49 -1.17
CA ALA A 53 -16.10 8.08 -0.60
C ALA A 53 -17.24 8.90 -1.23
N ALA A 54 -18.09 8.21 -1.97
CA ALA A 54 -19.24 8.72 -2.68
C ALA A 54 -20.54 8.36 -1.94
N TRP A 55 -21.22 9.33 -1.33
CA TRP A 55 -22.55 9.11 -0.77
C TRP A 55 -23.58 9.06 -1.90
N ILE A 56 -24.19 7.90 -2.12
CA ILE A 56 -25.18 7.71 -3.19
C ILE A 56 -26.57 8.10 -2.69
N THR A 57 -26.86 7.72 -1.43
CA THR A 57 -28.04 8.14 -0.66
C THR A 57 -27.61 8.37 0.79
N PRO A 58 -28.42 9.01 1.66
CA PRO A 58 -28.05 9.24 3.06
C PRO A 58 -27.76 7.97 3.88
N TRP A 59 -28.14 6.79 3.38
CA TRP A 59 -27.95 5.50 4.03
C TRP A 59 -26.96 4.60 3.30
N TRP A 60 -26.37 5.04 2.18
CA TRP A 60 -25.46 4.24 1.36
C TRP A 60 -24.32 5.06 0.78
N TYR A 61 -23.08 4.63 1.04
CA TYR A 61 -21.91 5.14 0.34
C TYR A 61 -21.14 4.02 -0.38
N VAL A 62 -20.46 4.40 -1.45
CA VAL A 62 -19.52 3.57 -2.22
C VAL A 62 -18.17 4.28 -2.22
N GLN A 63 -17.08 3.54 -2.07
CA GLN A 63 -15.74 4.09 -1.96
C GLN A 63 -14.76 3.25 -2.79
N PRO A 64 -14.52 3.60 -4.06
CA PRO A 64 -13.38 3.06 -4.80
C PRO A 64 -12.06 3.42 -4.11
N ASP A 65 -11.12 2.51 -4.23
CA ASP A 65 -9.78 2.64 -3.68
C ASP A 65 -8.74 2.19 -4.72
N VAL A 66 -7.67 2.97 -4.89
CA VAL A 66 -6.57 2.63 -5.78
C VAL A 66 -5.28 2.80 -5.00
N GLN A 67 -4.45 1.76 -4.99
CA GLN A 67 -3.15 1.78 -4.35
C GLN A 67 -2.06 1.42 -5.34
N TRP A 68 -0.94 2.12 -5.22
CA TRP A 68 0.32 1.73 -5.84
C TRP A 68 1.29 1.32 -4.74
N VAL A 69 1.83 0.10 -4.85
CA VAL A 69 2.76 -0.50 -3.90
C VAL A 69 4.11 -0.67 -4.58
N ALA A 70 5.10 0.08 -4.12
CA ALA A 70 6.49 -0.07 -4.55
C ALA A 70 7.23 -1.04 -3.61
N HIS A 71 8.02 -1.93 -4.21
CA HIS A 71 8.75 -3.01 -3.51
C HIS A 71 7.86 -3.85 -2.56
N PRO A 72 6.81 -4.52 -3.07
CA PRO A 72 5.94 -5.35 -2.23
C PRO A 72 6.72 -6.43 -1.48
N GLY A 73 6.46 -6.56 -0.17
CA GLY A 73 7.20 -7.42 0.74
C GLY A 73 8.49 -6.81 1.29
N GLY A 74 8.75 -5.53 1.02
CA GLY A 74 9.91 -4.82 1.54
C GLY A 74 11.23 -5.22 0.89
N SER A 75 11.23 -5.62 -0.39
CA SER A 75 12.42 -5.96 -1.16
C SER A 75 12.15 -5.84 -2.66
N GLY A 76 13.21 -5.72 -3.46
CA GLY A 76 13.12 -5.77 -4.94
C GLY A 76 12.83 -7.15 -5.54
N ALA A 77 12.36 -8.12 -4.74
CA ALA A 77 12.04 -9.47 -5.20
C ALA A 77 10.72 -9.54 -5.99
N ASN A 78 9.82 -8.60 -5.74
CA ASN A 78 8.54 -8.48 -6.43
C ASN A 78 8.50 -7.19 -7.25
N GLU A 79 7.83 -7.23 -8.40
CA GLU A 79 7.53 -6.03 -9.18
C GLU A 79 6.53 -5.13 -8.45
N ASP A 80 6.58 -3.83 -8.75
CA ASP A 80 5.62 -2.87 -8.22
C ASP A 80 4.19 -3.25 -8.63
N ALA A 81 3.24 -3.06 -7.71
CA ALA A 81 1.88 -3.55 -7.86
C ALA A 81 0.85 -2.42 -7.83
N TRP A 82 -0.22 -2.61 -8.61
CA TRP A 82 -1.45 -1.83 -8.49
C TRP A 82 -2.54 -2.66 -7.82
N ILE A 83 -3.19 -2.09 -6.81
CA ILE A 83 -4.36 -2.68 -6.15
C ILE A 83 -5.55 -1.77 -6.42
N ILE A 84 -6.66 -2.37 -6.85
CA ILE A 84 -7.91 -1.67 -7.09
C ILE A 84 -8.97 -2.35 -6.22
N GLY A 85 -9.60 -1.56 -5.36
CA GLY A 85 -10.58 -2.00 -4.38
C GLY A 85 -11.89 -1.22 -4.49
N LEU A 86 -12.93 -1.79 -3.87
CA LEU A 86 -14.22 -1.13 -3.70
C LEU A 86 -14.72 -1.43 -2.29
N ARG A 87 -14.99 -0.38 -1.51
CA ARG A 87 -15.69 -0.44 -0.23
C ARG A 87 -17.11 0.09 -0.40
N THR A 88 -18.05 -0.47 0.34
CA THR A 88 -19.43 0.02 0.41
C THR A 88 -19.89 -0.03 1.86
N GLY A 89 -20.72 0.92 2.29
CA GLY A 89 -21.29 0.94 3.63
C GLY A 89 -22.76 1.33 3.64
N LEU A 90 -23.52 0.73 4.57
CA LEU A 90 -24.96 0.92 4.75
C LEU A 90 -25.26 1.32 6.19
N THR A 91 -26.24 2.20 6.41
CA THR A 91 -26.72 2.60 7.74
C THR A 91 -28.24 2.37 7.82
N PHE A 92 -28.73 1.86 8.96
CA PHE A 92 -30.12 1.42 9.17
C PHE A 92 -30.74 2.10 10.39
#